data_AF-A0A7X7F3H7-F1
#
_entry.id   AF-A0A7X7F3H7-F1
#
_cell.length_a   1.000
_cell.length_b   1.000
_cell.length_c   1.000
_cell.angle_alpha   90.00
_cell.angle_beta   90.00
_cell.angle_gamma   90.00
#
_symmetry.space_group_name_H-M   'P 1'
#
loop_
_entity.id
_entity.type
_entity.pdbx_description
1 polymer ?
#
loop_
_entity_poly.entity_id
_entity_poly.type
_entity_poly.pdbx_seq_one_letter_code
_entity_poly.pdbx_strand_id
1 'polypeptide(L)'
;MLEWHPDRFEGDLVKQAAATKHAAAINAAFERLSERLQLGPIPRCVPCYNRVPTSRPPHGRRRQRACHRAPPTPGFPDPDVCEVFVESSHIVSAGYDHDTGTLYLKFTDNSVYAYLDVPEFVYSDFLAAESHGRFAHQHIYRHYESVCC
;
A
#
# COMPACT_ATOMS: atom_id res chain seq x y z
N MET A 1 -3.33 29.02 -7.99
CA MET A 1 -3.98 27.73 -7.69
C MET A 1 -5.25 27.95 -6.82
N LEU A 2 -6.16 28.84 -7.24
CA LEU A 2 -7.44 29.16 -6.56
C LEU A 2 -8.55 29.47 -7.60
N GLU A 3 -8.59 28.71 -8.70
CA GLU A 3 -9.53 28.96 -9.81
C GLU A 3 -10.95 28.41 -9.55
N TRP A 4 -11.16 27.76 -8.42
CA TRP A 4 -12.41 27.07 -8.10
C TRP A 4 -13.42 27.93 -7.35
N HIS A 5 -13.05 29.14 -6.93
CA HIS A 5 -13.93 29.97 -6.11
C HIS A 5 -14.86 30.84 -7.00
N PRO A 6 -16.19 30.71 -6.86
CA PRO A 6 -17.14 31.42 -7.72
C PRO A 6 -17.12 32.95 -7.54
N ASP A 7 -16.75 33.44 -6.36
CA ASP A 7 -16.69 34.90 -6.08
C ASP A 7 -15.50 35.61 -6.75
N ARG A 8 -14.60 34.88 -7.41
CA ARG A 8 -13.45 35.49 -8.10
C ARG A 8 -13.78 35.93 -9.53
N PHE A 9 -14.91 35.50 -10.08
CA PHE A 9 -15.31 35.76 -11.46
C PHE A 9 -16.52 36.69 -11.55
N GLU A 10 -16.52 37.77 -10.76
CA GLU A 10 -17.56 38.81 -10.85
C GLU A 10 -17.63 39.36 -12.29
N GLY A 11 -18.77 39.14 -12.95
CA GLY A 11 -19.04 39.60 -14.32
C GLY A 11 -18.84 38.56 -15.44
N ASP A 12 -18.16 37.43 -15.18
CA ASP A 12 -17.89 36.40 -16.19
C ASP A 12 -18.68 35.12 -15.88
N LEU A 13 -19.98 35.16 -16.22
CA LEU A 13 -20.99 34.16 -15.84
C LEU A 13 -20.61 32.72 -16.23
N VAL A 14 -19.89 32.54 -17.34
CA VAL A 14 -19.45 31.22 -17.82
C VAL A 14 -18.40 30.62 -16.89
N LYS A 15 -17.42 31.42 -16.45
CA LYS A 15 -16.36 30.98 -15.53
C LYS A 15 -16.90 30.76 -14.13
N GLN A 16 -17.82 31.63 -13.69
CA GLN A 16 -18.51 31.45 -12.42
C GLN A 16 -19.31 30.14 -12.40
N ALA A 17 -20.04 29.82 -13.48
CA ALA A 17 -20.77 28.57 -13.61
C ALA A 17 -19.86 27.32 -13.67
N ALA A 18 -18.68 27.41 -14.28
CA ALA A 18 -17.70 26.33 -14.30
C ALA A 18 -17.10 26.09 -12.90
N ALA A 19 -16.76 27.17 -12.19
CA ALA A 19 -16.25 27.13 -10.83
C ALA A 19 -17.28 26.54 -9.85
N THR A 20 -18.54 26.96 -9.93
CA THR A 20 -19.62 26.39 -9.09
C THR A 20 -19.85 24.92 -9.39
N LYS A 21 -19.85 24.52 -10.67
CA LYS A 21 -20.03 23.12 -11.08
C LYS A 21 -18.95 22.21 -10.49
N HIS A 22 -17.71 22.67 -10.45
CA HIS A 22 -16.64 21.86 -9.86
C HIS A 22 -16.64 21.87 -8.35
N ALA A 23 -16.91 23.01 -7.70
CA ALA A 23 -17.11 23.04 -6.25
C ALA A 23 -18.23 22.07 -5.83
N ALA A 24 -19.33 22.03 -6.59
CA ALA A 24 -20.41 21.06 -6.39
C ALA A 24 -19.95 19.61 -6.58
N ALA A 25 -19.09 19.33 -7.56
CA ALA A 25 -18.54 18.00 -7.78
C ALA A 25 -17.62 17.55 -6.63
N ILE A 26 -16.78 18.46 -6.11
CA ILE A 26 -15.93 18.20 -4.92
C ILE A 26 -16.82 17.90 -3.71
N ASN A 27 -17.82 18.73 -3.45
CA ASN A 27 -18.72 18.53 -2.30
C ASN A 27 -19.51 17.22 -2.42
N ALA A 28 -20.00 16.88 -3.62
CA ALA A 28 -20.67 15.61 -3.86
C ALA A 28 -19.75 14.40 -3.66
N ALA A 29 -18.48 14.51 -4.05
CA ALA A 29 -17.48 13.48 -3.79
C ALA A 29 -17.19 13.34 -2.29
N PHE A 30 -17.11 14.46 -1.56
CA PHE A 30 -16.93 14.47 -0.12
C PHE A 30 -18.10 13.79 0.61
N GLU A 31 -19.35 14.10 0.25
CA GLU A 31 -20.53 13.45 0.85
C GLU A 31 -20.54 11.94 0.60
N ARG A 32 -20.21 11.50 -0.61
CA ARG A 32 -20.07 10.07 -0.96
C ARG A 32 -19.03 9.34 -0.12
N LEU A 33 -17.91 10.01 0.17
CA LEU A 33 -16.84 9.47 1.00
C LEU A 33 -17.22 9.49 2.48
N SER A 34 -17.85 10.57 2.94
CA SER A 34 -18.36 10.73 4.31
C SER A 34 -19.41 9.66 4.64
N GLU A 35 -20.34 9.38 3.73
CA GLU A 35 -21.32 8.30 3.85
C GLU A 35 -20.64 6.92 3.92
N ARG A 36 -19.60 6.70 3.11
CA ARG A 36 -18.79 5.46 3.16
C ARG A 36 -17.97 5.30 4.43
N LEU A 37 -17.59 6.41 5.08
CA LEU A 37 -16.89 6.40 6.36
C LEU A 37 -17.86 6.24 7.56
N GLN A 38 -19.13 6.62 7.39
CA GLN A 38 -20.20 6.42 8.38
C GLN A 38 -20.77 5.00 8.36
N LEU A 39 -20.68 4.29 7.23
CA LEU A 39 -20.69 2.84 7.27
C LEU A 39 -19.48 2.44 8.13
N GLY A 40 -19.76 1.95 9.34
CA GLY A 40 -18.73 1.52 10.30
C GLY A 40 -17.66 0.64 9.64
N PRO A 41 -16.48 0.50 10.28
CA PRO A 41 -15.28 -0.01 9.65
C PRO A 41 -15.59 -1.22 8.77
N ILE A 42 -15.15 -1.16 7.51
CA ILE A 42 -15.21 -2.27 6.54
C ILE A 42 -14.97 -3.55 7.34
N PRO A 43 -15.89 -4.55 7.33
CA PRO A 43 -15.73 -5.73 8.16
C PRO A 43 -14.34 -6.29 7.86
N ARG A 44 -13.44 -6.18 8.85
CA ARG A 44 -12.12 -6.78 8.78
C ARG A 44 -12.38 -8.22 8.40
N CYS A 45 -11.88 -8.64 7.24
CA CYS A 45 -11.96 -10.03 6.81
C CYS A 45 -11.64 -10.88 8.04
N VAL A 46 -12.61 -11.68 8.49
CA VAL A 46 -12.42 -12.51 9.67
C VAL A 46 -11.23 -13.42 9.33
N PRO A 47 -10.09 -13.31 10.04
CA PRO A 47 -8.95 -14.14 9.70
C PRO A 47 -9.35 -15.58 9.95
N CYS A 48 -9.03 -16.46 9.01
CA CYS A 48 -9.40 -17.86 9.02
C CYS A 48 -8.57 -18.67 10.03
N TYR A 49 -8.43 -18.21 11.29
CA TYR A 49 -7.63 -18.88 12.32
C TYR A 49 -8.38 -19.97 13.11
N ASN A 50 -9.65 -20.25 12.81
CA ASN A 50 -10.44 -21.26 13.52
C ASN A 50 -10.89 -22.44 12.63
N ARG A 51 -9.98 -23.02 11.84
CA ARG A 51 -10.17 -24.42 11.41
C ARG A 51 -9.34 -25.34 12.29
N VAL A 52 -10.05 -26.15 13.08
CA VAL A 52 -9.51 -27.27 13.85
C VAL A 52 -8.58 -28.11 12.95
N PRO A 53 -7.35 -28.44 13.39
CA PRO A 53 -6.42 -29.21 12.58
C PRO A 53 -6.91 -30.65 12.49
N THR A 54 -7.47 -31.03 11.34
CA THR A 54 -7.70 -32.45 11.03
C THR A 54 -6.37 -33.10 10.64
N SER A 55 -6.06 -34.17 11.34
CA SER A 55 -4.78 -34.86 11.34
C SER A 55 -4.48 -35.69 10.07
N ARG A 56 -3.19 -35.64 9.67
CA ARG A 56 -2.35 -36.62 8.93
C ARG A 56 -2.35 -36.66 7.39
N PRO A 57 -1.25 -37.16 6.75
CA PRO A 57 0.07 -37.58 7.27
C PRO A 57 1.29 -36.89 6.59
N PRO A 58 2.52 -37.12 7.08
CA PRO A 58 3.74 -36.58 6.48
C PRO A 58 4.24 -37.46 5.33
N HIS A 59 4.95 -36.83 4.40
CA HIS A 59 6.15 -37.31 3.68
C HIS A 59 6.15 -36.86 2.22
N GLY A 60 7.26 -36.22 1.87
CA GLY A 60 7.55 -35.79 0.51
C GLY A 60 8.14 -34.39 0.54
N ARG A 61 9.45 -34.29 0.74
CA ARG A 61 10.19 -33.06 0.50
C ARG A 61 9.84 -32.56 -0.90
N ARG A 62 9.01 -31.53 -0.99
CA ARG A 62 8.78 -30.80 -2.22
C ARG A 62 8.97 -29.34 -1.87
N ARG A 63 10.13 -28.81 -2.24
CA ARG A 63 10.39 -27.38 -2.29
C ARG A 63 9.34 -26.77 -3.23
N GLN A 64 8.28 -26.19 -2.68
CA GLN A 64 7.30 -25.40 -3.43
C GLN A 64 7.50 -23.99 -2.87
N ARG A 65 8.11 -23.01 -3.56
CA ARG A 65 7.65 -22.39 -4.83
C ARG A 65 6.13 -22.40 -4.92
N ALA A 66 5.47 -21.80 -3.93
CA ALA A 66 4.02 -21.68 -3.86
C ALA A 66 3.55 -20.25 -3.56
N CYS A 67 4.28 -19.22 -4.02
CA CYS A 67 3.84 -17.82 -3.91
C CYS A 67 2.89 -17.39 -5.07
N HIS A 68 2.11 -18.31 -5.66
CA HIS A 68 1.32 -17.99 -6.87
C HIS A 68 -0.14 -18.47 -6.83
N ARG A 69 -0.76 -18.68 -5.66
CA ARG A 69 -2.18 -19.10 -5.62
C ARG A 69 -3.09 -18.38 -4.64
N ALA A 70 -2.60 -17.43 -3.85
CA ALA A 70 -3.49 -16.51 -3.15
C ALA A 70 -3.78 -15.32 -4.08
N PRO A 71 -5.04 -14.90 -4.27
CA PRO A 71 -5.30 -13.61 -4.89
C PRO A 71 -4.57 -12.54 -4.06
N PRO A 72 -3.80 -11.63 -4.69
CA PRO A 72 -3.09 -10.59 -3.94
C PRO A 72 -4.12 -9.82 -3.13
N THR A 73 -4.02 -9.92 -1.81
CA THR A 73 -4.93 -9.18 -0.92
C THR A 73 -4.67 -7.69 -1.19
N PRO A 74 -5.69 -6.86 -1.47
CA PRO A 74 -5.47 -5.44 -1.67
C PRO A 74 -5.01 -4.82 -0.35
N GLY A 75 -3.71 -4.61 -0.19
CA GLY A 75 -3.12 -4.00 1.01
C GLY A 75 -1.92 -4.79 1.52
N PHE A 76 -1.07 -4.13 2.32
CA PHE A 76 0.01 -4.80 3.03
C PHE A 76 -0.58 -5.88 3.95
N PRO A 77 0.11 -7.02 4.12
CA PRO A 77 -0.39 -8.14 4.91
C PRO A 77 -0.56 -7.82 6.39
N ASP A 78 0.06 -6.74 6.87
CA ASP A 78 0.05 -6.32 8.26
C ASP A 78 -0.62 -4.93 8.43
N PRO A 79 -1.68 -4.81 9.25
CA PRO A 79 -2.36 -3.54 9.51
C PRO A 79 -1.56 -2.58 10.40
N ASP A 80 -0.55 -3.07 11.12
CA ASP A 80 0.26 -2.26 12.04
C ASP A 80 1.47 -1.64 11.33
N VAL A 81 1.74 -2.07 10.09
CA VAL A 81 2.80 -1.51 9.24
C VAL A 81 2.34 -0.22 8.57
N CYS A 82 3.07 0.86 8.81
CA CYS A 82 2.84 2.14 8.14
C CYS A 82 3.40 2.08 6.70
N GLU A 83 2.53 2.18 5.70
CA GLU A 83 2.90 2.25 4.27
C GLU A 83 3.33 3.69 3.90
N VAL A 84 4.54 3.82 3.35
CA VAL A 84 5.11 5.06 2.83
C VAL A 84 5.27 4.96 1.32
N PHE A 85 4.66 5.89 0.59
CA PHE A 85 4.82 5.99 -0.87
C PHE A 85 6.16 6.64 -1.20
N VAL A 86 6.86 6.07 -2.17
CA VAL A 86 8.18 6.54 -2.59
C VAL A 86 8.17 6.93 -4.06
N GLU A 87 8.90 7.98 -4.41
CA GLU A 87 9.10 8.36 -5.81
C GLU A 87 10.15 7.43 -6.43
N SER A 88 9.70 6.37 -7.08
CA SER A 88 10.55 5.46 -7.84
C SER A 88 9.85 4.96 -9.11
N SER A 89 10.63 4.65 -10.12
CA SER A 89 10.14 4.08 -11.38
C SER A 89 9.72 2.62 -11.27
N HIS A 90 10.06 1.93 -10.18
CA HIS A 90 9.79 0.49 -10.02
C HIS A 90 9.13 0.15 -8.67
N ILE A 91 9.37 0.95 -7.63
CA ILE A 91 8.81 0.76 -6.29
C ILE A 91 7.69 1.80 -6.10
N VAL A 92 6.50 1.34 -5.70
CA VAL A 92 5.33 2.19 -5.43
C VAL A 92 5.31 2.64 -3.98
N SER A 93 5.55 1.70 -3.07
CA SER A 93 5.51 1.96 -1.64
C SER A 93 6.36 0.95 -0.87
N ALA A 94 6.73 1.35 0.34
CA ALA A 94 7.47 0.57 1.29
C ALA A 94 6.78 0.62 2.66
N GLY A 95 6.85 -0.47 3.42
CA GLY A 95 6.37 -0.54 4.79
C GLY A 95 7.35 -1.33 5.63
N TYR A 96 7.57 -0.92 6.87
CA TYR A 96 8.51 -1.58 7.77
C TYR A 96 7.81 -1.97 9.07
N ASP A 97 8.04 -3.21 9.49
CA ASP A 97 7.64 -3.71 10.80
C ASP A 97 8.86 -3.74 11.73
N HIS A 98 8.82 -2.96 12.81
CA HIS A 98 9.88 -2.90 13.81
C HIS A 98 9.89 -4.13 14.73
N ASP A 99 8.76 -4.81 14.93
CA ASP A 99 8.65 -5.94 15.84
C ASP A 99 9.27 -7.20 15.22
N THR A 100 9.04 -7.43 13.93
CA THR A 100 9.61 -8.57 13.19
C THR A 100 10.87 -8.22 12.39
N GLY A 101 11.17 -6.94 12.20
CA GLY A 101 12.26 -6.51 11.31
C GLY A 101 11.97 -6.82 9.84
N THR A 102 10.69 -6.82 9.44
CA THR A 102 10.28 -7.16 8.07
C THR A 102 10.08 -5.90 7.24
N LEU A 103 10.79 -5.81 6.11
CA LEU A 103 10.61 -4.75 5.13
C LEU A 103 9.73 -5.24 3.97
N TYR A 104 8.59 -4.61 3.81
CA TYR A 104 7.65 -4.89 2.73
C TYR A 104 7.85 -3.87 1.60
N LEU A 105 8.01 -4.34 0.36
CA LEU A 105 8.12 -3.52 -0.83
C LEU A 105 7.02 -3.88 -1.83
N LYS A 106 6.30 -2.85 -2.29
CA LYS A 106 5.28 -2.96 -3.32
C LYS A 106 5.81 -2.40 -4.63
N PHE A 107 5.69 -3.19 -5.68
CA PHE A 107 6.16 -2.83 -7.02
C PHE A 107 5.01 -2.34 -7.90
N THR A 108 5.36 -1.68 -9.00
CA THR A 108 4.41 -1.18 -10.02
C THR A 108 3.59 -2.30 -10.65
N ASP A 109 4.10 -3.53 -10.65
CA ASP A 109 3.42 -4.73 -11.16
C ASP A 109 2.42 -5.30 -10.14
N ASN A 110 2.08 -4.55 -9.10
CA ASN A 110 1.19 -4.95 -8.02
C ASN A 110 1.68 -6.14 -7.18
N SER A 111 2.94 -6.56 -7.36
CA SER A 111 3.57 -7.58 -6.53
C SER A 111 4.10 -6.98 -5.22
N VAL A 112 3.99 -7.74 -4.14
CA VAL A 112 4.48 -7.35 -2.81
C VAL A 112 5.49 -8.40 -2.36
N TYR A 113 6.66 -7.94 -1.94
CA TYR A 113 7.71 -8.78 -1.38
C TYR A 113 8.00 -8.35 0.05
N ALA A 114 8.06 -9.32 0.95
CA ALA A 114 8.51 -9.16 2.33
C ALA A 114 9.97 -9.62 2.42
N TYR A 115 10.86 -8.72 2.83
CA TYR A 115 12.26 -8.99 3.13
C TYR A 115 12.41 -9.17 4.63
N LEU A 116 12.90 -10.33 5.04
CA LEU A 116 13.02 -10.74 6.43
C LEU A 116 14.36 -10.29 7.02
N ASP A 117 14.39 -10.12 8.35
CA ASP A 117 15.59 -9.77 9.13
C ASP A 117 16.30 -8.51 8.63
N VAL A 118 15.55 -7.51 8.16
CA VAL A 118 16.07 -6.23 7.69
C VAL A 118 16.22 -5.28 8.89
N PRO A 119 17.44 -4.81 9.18
CA PRO A 119 17.65 -3.84 10.25
C PRO A 119 17.00 -2.49 9.95
N GLU A 120 16.55 -1.81 11.00
CA GLU A 120 15.87 -0.51 10.90
C GLU A 120 16.73 0.57 10.21
N PHE A 121 18.05 0.54 10.38
CA PHE A 121 18.94 1.49 9.72
C PHE A 121 18.90 1.36 8.20
N VAL A 122 18.71 0.14 7.67
CA VAL A 122 18.61 -0.10 6.21
C VAL A 122 17.31 0.48 5.67
N TYR A 123 16.22 0.36 6.43
CA TYR A 123 14.96 1.01 6.07
C TYR A 123 15.08 2.54 6.09
N SER A 124 15.71 3.08 7.13
CA SER A 124 15.96 4.53 7.24
C SER A 124 16.81 5.05 6.08
N ASP A 125 17.89 4.34 5.75
CA ASP A 125 18.76 4.68 4.61
C ASP A 125 18.04 4.51 3.27
N PHE A 126 17.16 3.52 3.14
CA PHE A 126 16.33 3.32 1.95
C PHE A 126 15.40 4.52 1.72
N LEU A 127 14.75 5.02 2.77
CA LEU A 127 13.88 6.22 2.69
C LEU A 127 14.67 7.50 2.41
N ALA A 128 15.92 7.59 2.86
CA ALA A 128 16.78 8.74 2.62
C ALA A 128 17.48 8.73 1.24
N ALA A 129 17.44 7.60 0.52
CA ALA A 129 18.15 7.44 -0.74
C ALA A 129 17.52 8.26 -1.87
N GLU A 130 18.38 8.96 -2.65
CA GLU A 130 17.95 9.70 -3.85
C GLU A 130 17.29 8.80 -4.92
N SER A 131 17.65 7.50 -4.92
CA SER A 131 17.10 6.51 -5.82
C SER A 131 16.82 5.20 -5.08
N HIS A 132 15.60 5.09 -4.57
CA HIS A 132 15.07 3.92 -3.88
C HIS A 132 15.35 2.60 -4.62
N GLY A 133 15.15 2.57 -5.94
CA GLY A 133 15.40 1.38 -6.75
C GLY A 133 16.88 0.98 -6.82
N ARG A 134 17.79 1.95 -6.92
CA ARG A 134 19.24 1.69 -6.91
C ARG A 134 19.69 1.20 -5.54
N PHE A 135 19.21 1.82 -4.47
CA PHE A 135 19.49 1.40 -3.11
C PHE A 135 19.01 -0.03 -2.86
N ALA A 136 17.76 -0.33 -3.21
CA ALA A 136 17.19 -1.67 -3.03
C ALA A 136 17.97 -2.74 -3.79
N HIS A 137 18.42 -2.46 -5.02
CA HIS A 137 19.24 -3.39 -5.78
C HIS A 137 20.62 -3.65 -5.14
N GLN A 138 21.22 -2.62 -4.54
CA GLN A 138 22.55 -2.74 -3.92
C GLN A 138 22.49 -3.35 -2.53
N HIS A 139 21.53 -2.94 -1.71
CA HIS A 139 21.51 -3.23 -0.28
C HIS A 139 20.42 -4.21 0.14
N ILE A 140 19.38 -4.45 -0.67
CA ILE A 140 18.22 -5.25 -0.23
C ILE A 140 18.15 -6.58 -1.00
N TYR A 141 18.01 -6.55 -2.33
CA TYR A 141 17.64 -7.71 -3.14
C TYR A 141 18.58 -8.92 -3.04
N ARG A 142 19.86 -8.68 -2.77
CA ARG A 142 20.89 -9.73 -2.68
C ARG A 142 21.32 -10.04 -1.25
N HIS A 143 20.88 -9.24 -0.29
CA HIS A 143 21.36 -9.30 1.09
C HIS A 143 20.34 -9.93 2.04
N TYR A 144 19.05 -9.87 1.71
CA TYR A 144 17.98 -10.38 2.56
C TYR A 144 17.14 -11.44 1.87
N GLU A 145 16.62 -12.37 2.66
CA GLU A 145 15.67 -13.37 2.18
C GLU A 145 14.32 -12.71 1.91
N SER A 146 13.79 -12.92 0.71
CA SER A 146 12.51 -12.36 0.28
C SER A 146 11.44 -13.44 0.16
N VAL A 147 10.27 -13.17 0.72
CA VAL A 147 9.05 -13.96 0.55
C VAL A 147 8.05 -13.16 -0.26
N CYS A 148 7.44 -13.78 -1.27
CA CYS A 148 6.37 -13.16 -2.04
C CYS A 148 5.03 -13.39 -1.32
N CYS A 149 4.28 -12.31 -1.14
CA CYS A 149 3.01 -12.27 -0.40
C CYS A 149 1.80 -12.56 -1.31
#